data_AF-A0A2G2HEY3-F1
#
_entry.id   AF-A0A2G2HEY3-F1
#
_cell.length_a   1.000
_cell.length_b   1.000
_cell.length_c   1.000
_cell.angle_alpha   90.00
_cell.angle_beta   90.00
_cell.angle_gamma   90.00
#
_symmetry.space_group_name_H-M   'P 1'
#
loop_
_entity.id
_entity.type
_entity.pdbx_description
1 polymer ?
#
loop_
_entity_poly.entity_id
_entity_poly.type
_entity_poly.pdbx_seq_one_letter_code
_entity_poly.pdbx_strand_id
1 'polypeptide(L)'
;MKKKYSINRIYINKQDKLYNYKNELQELGLIWNTKENHYYNKYEISQVNIDAILWICKKNDFKYQIKKEEYSDITQRLESQYKIVSLNEFTFVIVNRKDDKYVYIISVYKDVLSDTINILDNKNAKHFSFISKVTDSKNLILSIFEYLQDKEEQLKKNILDFDFEAFLLTMSVLLSEYTNNKDVYGKINKFKFYTISKLNDNSFLCNSVKGFFPETRFSLNKGKIISSFSKNKLDKVQENKIWKFLYYNRDRVGIEHKPTLWELFVNGRIHVSQDGFETKMPICDVKWNSGNIIVTVFNGDQKVSLNRTFSKDELWAEILGNR
;
A
#
# COMPACT_ATOMS: atom_id res chain seq x y z
N MET A 1 -26.49 -3.30 -11.24
CA MET A 1 -25.94 -4.64 -10.93
C MET A 1 -24.42 -4.57 -10.94
N LYS A 2 -23.72 -4.91 -9.83
CA LYS A 2 -22.26 -5.07 -9.84
C LYS A 2 -21.93 -6.25 -10.77
N LYS A 3 -21.17 -6.04 -11.85
CA LYS A 3 -20.67 -7.14 -12.70
C LYS A 3 -19.85 -8.08 -11.83
N LYS A 4 -20.38 -9.27 -11.54
CA LYS A 4 -19.65 -10.35 -10.87
C LYS A 4 -18.58 -10.85 -11.84
N TYR A 5 -17.32 -10.68 -11.48
CA TYR A 5 -16.23 -11.26 -12.24
C TYR A 5 -15.93 -12.65 -11.70
N SER A 6 -15.65 -13.59 -12.59
CA SER A 6 -15.37 -14.97 -12.19
C SER A 6 -14.26 -15.55 -13.04
N ILE A 7 -13.42 -16.40 -12.43
CA ILE A 7 -12.43 -17.20 -13.15
C ILE A 7 -12.76 -18.68 -13.03
N ASN A 8 -12.37 -19.43 -14.06
CA ASN A 8 -12.33 -20.88 -13.98
C ASN A 8 -10.99 -21.29 -13.38
N ARG A 9 -11.02 -21.88 -12.18
CA ARG A 9 -9.86 -22.50 -11.55
C ARG A 9 -9.83 -23.97 -11.86
N ILE A 10 -8.70 -24.43 -12.37
CA ILE A 10 -8.37 -25.83 -12.55
C ILE A 10 -7.65 -26.30 -11.29
N TYR A 11 -8.03 -27.45 -10.78
CA TYR A 11 -7.37 -28.14 -9.67
C TYR A 11 -6.95 -29.53 -10.12
N ILE A 12 -5.67 -29.84 -9.98
CA ILE A 12 -5.12 -31.17 -10.26
C ILE A 12 -4.39 -31.66 -9.02
N ASN A 13 -5.02 -32.56 -8.27
CA ASN A 13 -4.43 -33.12 -7.05
C ASN A 13 -3.19 -33.95 -7.38
N LYS A 14 -2.28 -34.07 -6.40
CA LYS A 14 -1.11 -34.96 -6.49
C LYS A 14 -1.53 -36.35 -6.92
N GLN A 15 -0.94 -36.83 -8.01
CA GLN A 15 -1.18 -38.14 -8.59
C GLN A 15 0.14 -38.70 -9.11
N ASP A 16 0.19 -40.02 -9.29
CA ASP A 16 1.38 -40.68 -9.82
C ASP A 16 1.73 -40.13 -11.21
N LYS A 17 3.04 -39.96 -11.47
CA LYS A 17 3.59 -39.44 -12.72
C LYS A 17 3.23 -37.98 -13.07
N LEU A 18 2.33 -37.32 -12.33
CA LEU A 18 1.99 -35.90 -12.55
C LEU A 18 3.21 -34.98 -12.41
N TYR A 19 4.17 -35.34 -11.54
CA TYR A 19 5.40 -34.58 -11.34
C TYR A 19 6.26 -34.49 -12.62
N ASN A 20 6.15 -35.44 -13.55
CA ASN A 20 6.86 -35.40 -14.83
C ASN A 20 6.40 -34.23 -15.71
N TYR A 21 5.16 -33.76 -15.49
CA TYR A 21 4.54 -32.65 -16.22
C TYR A 21 4.68 -31.32 -15.48
N LYS A 22 5.48 -31.25 -14.41
CA LYS A 22 5.60 -30.05 -13.58
C LYS A 22 5.90 -28.79 -14.40
N ASN A 23 6.90 -28.85 -15.28
CA ASN A 23 7.34 -27.68 -16.04
C ASN A 23 6.27 -27.25 -17.05
N GLU A 24 5.69 -28.21 -17.79
CA GLU A 24 4.60 -27.95 -18.74
C GLU A 24 3.39 -27.32 -18.05
N LEU A 25 2.96 -27.87 -16.91
CA LEU A 25 1.84 -27.31 -16.14
C LEU A 25 2.16 -25.89 -15.62
N GLN A 26 3.42 -25.63 -15.26
CA GLN A 26 3.86 -24.29 -14.83
C GLN A 26 3.87 -23.29 -15.99
N GLU A 27 4.36 -23.68 -17.16
CA GLU A 27 4.33 -22.88 -18.39
C GLU A 27 2.90 -22.56 -18.82
N LEU A 28 1.96 -23.49 -18.64
CA LEU A 28 0.54 -23.30 -18.91
C LEU A 28 -0.17 -22.44 -17.86
N GLY A 29 0.52 -22.04 -16.79
CA GLY A 29 0.03 -21.09 -15.78
C GLY A 29 -0.50 -21.71 -14.49
N LEU A 30 -0.24 -23.00 -14.24
CA LEU A 30 -0.53 -23.63 -12.95
C LEU A 30 0.64 -23.44 -11.97
N ILE A 31 0.30 -23.31 -10.70
CA ILE A 31 1.27 -23.28 -9.60
C ILE A 31 0.97 -24.41 -8.62
N TRP A 32 2.03 -24.94 -8.00
CA TRP A 32 1.91 -25.99 -6.99
C TRP A 32 1.59 -25.39 -5.62
N ASN A 33 0.46 -25.78 -5.05
CA ASN A 33 0.13 -25.51 -3.65
C ASN A 33 0.73 -26.62 -2.77
N THR A 34 1.83 -26.32 -2.07
CA THR A 34 2.50 -27.27 -1.19
C THR A 34 1.67 -27.68 0.02
N LYS A 35 0.77 -26.81 0.50
CA LYS A 35 -0.05 -27.09 1.69
C LYS A 35 -1.19 -28.05 1.36
N GLU A 36 -1.84 -27.84 0.22
CA GLU A 36 -3.02 -28.61 -0.19
C GLU A 36 -2.71 -29.68 -1.25
N ASN A 37 -1.43 -29.84 -1.63
CA ASN A 37 -0.92 -30.85 -2.55
C ASN A 37 -1.65 -30.93 -3.91
N HIS A 38 -1.85 -29.78 -4.56
CA HIS A 38 -2.45 -29.71 -5.88
C HIS A 38 -1.83 -28.61 -6.76
N TYR A 39 -1.95 -28.77 -8.07
CA TYR A 39 -1.73 -27.69 -9.04
C TYR A 39 -3.01 -26.88 -9.23
N TYR A 40 -2.87 -25.56 -9.31
CA TYR A 40 -3.97 -24.67 -9.65
C TYR A 40 -3.51 -23.41 -10.37
N ASN A 41 -4.38 -22.79 -11.19
CA ASN A 41 -4.10 -21.45 -11.70
C ASN A 41 -4.45 -20.41 -10.63
N LYS A 42 -3.45 -19.63 -10.22
CA LYS A 42 -3.65 -18.47 -9.32
C LYS A 42 -4.41 -17.35 -10.03
N TYR A 43 -4.08 -17.16 -11.31
CA TYR A 43 -4.55 -16.07 -12.16
C TYR A 43 -5.43 -16.60 -13.29
N GLU A 44 -6.03 -15.69 -14.04
CA GLU A 44 -6.73 -16.05 -15.27
C GLU A 44 -5.73 -16.51 -16.33
N ILE A 45 -6.08 -17.57 -17.05
CA ILE A 45 -5.27 -18.18 -18.12
C ILE A 45 -6.08 -18.24 -19.41
N SER A 46 -5.39 -18.27 -20.55
CA SER A 46 -6.01 -18.32 -21.88
C SER A 46 -6.81 -19.61 -22.08
N GLN A 47 -7.82 -19.58 -22.97
CA GLN A 47 -8.58 -20.80 -23.31
C GLN A 47 -7.67 -21.86 -23.94
N VAL A 48 -6.68 -21.44 -24.74
CA VAL A 48 -5.66 -22.34 -25.32
C VAL A 48 -4.90 -23.09 -24.23
N ASN A 49 -4.48 -22.39 -23.17
CA ASN A 49 -3.78 -23.02 -22.05
C ASN A 49 -4.70 -23.96 -21.26
N ILE A 50 -5.96 -23.57 -21.05
CA ILE A 50 -6.97 -24.44 -20.44
C ILE A 50 -7.09 -25.73 -21.25
N ASP A 51 -7.29 -25.63 -22.57
CA ASP A 51 -7.46 -26.80 -23.43
C ASP A 51 -6.21 -27.70 -23.43
N ALA A 52 -5.01 -27.12 -23.41
CA ALA A 52 -3.76 -27.86 -23.28
C ALA A 52 -3.66 -28.60 -21.93
N ILE A 53 -4.01 -27.95 -20.81
CA ILE A 53 -4.04 -28.58 -19.48
C ILE A 53 -5.03 -29.75 -19.47
N LEU A 54 -6.23 -29.55 -20.02
CA LEU A 54 -7.25 -30.60 -20.10
C LEU A 54 -6.80 -31.76 -20.98
N TRP A 55 -6.07 -31.50 -22.06
CA TRP A 55 -5.49 -32.53 -22.90
C TRP A 55 -4.44 -33.36 -22.15
N ILE A 56 -3.52 -32.72 -21.40
CA ILE A 56 -2.53 -33.42 -20.56
C ILE A 56 -3.25 -34.33 -19.55
N CYS A 57 -4.31 -33.81 -18.90
CA CYS A 57 -5.06 -34.59 -17.92
C CYS A 57 -5.77 -35.78 -18.56
N LYS A 58 -6.48 -35.57 -19.68
CA LYS A 58 -7.20 -36.65 -20.37
C LYS A 58 -6.28 -37.72 -20.94
N LYS A 59 -5.16 -37.33 -21.54
CA LYS A 59 -4.19 -38.26 -22.14
C LYS A 59 -3.56 -39.21 -21.11
N ASN A 60 -3.39 -38.74 -19.88
CA ASN A 60 -2.71 -39.48 -18.82
C ASN A 60 -3.65 -39.96 -17.70
N ASP A 61 -4.96 -39.85 -17.91
CA ASP A 61 -6.00 -40.21 -16.94
C ASP A 61 -5.83 -39.52 -15.56
N PHE A 62 -5.36 -38.25 -15.56
CA PHE A 62 -5.26 -37.46 -14.35
C PHE A 62 -6.63 -36.89 -13.97
N LYS A 63 -7.02 -37.09 -12.71
CA LYS A 63 -8.23 -36.49 -12.14
C LYS A 63 -8.02 -34.98 -11.95
N TYR A 64 -8.97 -34.19 -12.43
CA TYR A 64 -8.98 -32.74 -12.27
C TYR A 64 -10.39 -32.23 -11.93
N GLN A 65 -10.46 -31.02 -11.38
CA GLN A 65 -11.70 -30.30 -11.15
C GLN A 65 -11.61 -28.90 -11.73
N ILE A 66 -12.71 -28.41 -12.29
CA ILE A 66 -12.85 -27.00 -12.67
C ILE A 66 -13.90 -26.37 -11.77
N LYS A 67 -13.52 -25.30 -11.07
CA LYS A 67 -14.43 -24.52 -10.23
C LYS A 67 -14.51 -23.10 -10.74
N LYS A 68 -15.72 -22.57 -10.82
CA LYS A 68 -15.94 -21.16 -11.11
C LYS A 68 -15.87 -20.38 -9.80
N GLU A 69 -14.85 -19.54 -9.64
CA GLU A 69 -14.70 -18.69 -8.47
C GLU A 69 -15.05 -17.25 -8.79
N GLU A 70 -15.91 -16.64 -7.98
CA GLU A 70 -16.30 -15.23 -8.11
C GLU A 70 -15.41 -14.33 -7.25
N TYR A 71 -14.99 -13.20 -7.83
CA TYR A 71 -14.34 -12.12 -7.09
C TYR A 71 -15.32 -11.00 -6.81
N SER A 72 -15.47 -10.65 -5.54
CA SER A 72 -16.20 -9.46 -5.10
C SER A 72 -15.30 -8.22 -4.99
N ASP A 73 -13.99 -8.43 -4.83
CA ASP A 73 -12.98 -7.42 -4.57
C ASP A 73 -12.28 -6.94 -5.86
N ILE A 74 -12.21 -5.62 -6.06
CA ILE A 74 -11.62 -5.04 -7.28
C ILE A 74 -10.11 -5.31 -7.38
N THR A 75 -9.40 -5.35 -6.25
CA THR A 75 -7.97 -5.62 -6.23
C THR A 75 -7.68 -7.06 -6.65
N GLN A 76 -8.38 -8.04 -6.07
CA GLN A 76 -8.26 -9.43 -6.49
C GLN A 76 -8.56 -9.63 -7.97
N ARG A 77 -9.59 -8.94 -8.47
CA ARG A 77 -9.94 -8.95 -9.90
C ARG A 77 -8.80 -8.40 -10.76
N LEU A 78 -8.23 -7.25 -10.41
CA LEU A 78 -7.13 -6.63 -11.18
C LEU A 78 -5.88 -7.51 -11.19
N GLU A 79 -5.49 -8.09 -10.04
CA GLU A 79 -4.36 -9.04 -9.96
C GLU A 79 -4.60 -10.28 -10.82
N SER A 80 -5.83 -10.81 -10.79
CA SER A 80 -6.23 -11.97 -11.57
C SER A 80 -6.18 -11.73 -13.08
N GLN A 81 -6.57 -10.54 -13.53
CA GLN A 81 -6.71 -10.21 -14.95
C GLN A 81 -5.43 -9.68 -15.57
N TYR A 82 -4.63 -8.94 -14.81
CA TYR A 82 -3.55 -8.12 -15.37
C TYR A 82 -2.20 -8.42 -14.72
N LYS A 83 -1.13 -8.13 -15.46
CA LYS A 83 0.26 -8.13 -14.97
C LYS A 83 1.05 -6.99 -15.61
N ILE A 84 2.07 -6.48 -14.92
CA ILE A 84 3.07 -5.60 -15.51
C ILE A 84 4.17 -6.47 -16.12
N VAL A 85 4.63 -6.11 -17.32
CA VAL A 85 5.77 -6.73 -18.01
C VAL A 85 6.72 -5.63 -18.48
N SER A 86 8.02 -5.81 -18.28
CA SER A 86 9.04 -4.97 -18.93
C SER A 86 9.26 -5.48 -20.35
N LEU A 87 9.09 -4.62 -21.36
CA LEU A 87 9.54 -4.93 -22.72
C LEU A 87 11.03 -4.62 -22.87
N ASN A 88 11.49 -3.59 -22.17
CA ASN A 88 12.90 -3.21 -22.01
C ASN A 88 13.03 -2.39 -20.70
N GLU A 89 14.19 -1.80 -20.46
CA GLU A 89 14.48 -1.01 -19.25
C GLU A 89 13.70 0.31 -19.15
N PHE A 90 13.11 0.80 -20.25
CA PHE A 90 12.38 2.08 -20.32
C PHE A 90 10.91 1.93 -20.70
N THR A 91 10.46 0.72 -21.04
CA THR A 91 9.12 0.46 -21.56
C THR A 91 8.48 -0.66 -20.77
N PHE A 92 7.36 -0.33 -20.13
CA PHE A 92 6.54 -1.23 -19.34
C PHE A 92 5.16 -1.33 -19.95
N VAL A 93 4.56 -2.50 -19.87
CA VAL A 93 3.19 -2.73 -20.33
C VAL A 93 2.36 -3.38 -19.24
N ILE A 94 1.12 -2.94 -19.09
CA ILE A 94 0.10 -3.70 -18.38
C ILE A 94 -0.61 -4.56 -19.41
N VAL A 95 -0.54 -5.87 -19.26
CA VAL A 95 -1.15 -6.82 -20.20
C VAL A 95 -2.28 -7.59 -19.53
N ASN A 96 -3.28 -7.95 -20.32
CA ASN A 96 -4.29 -8.92 -19.92
C ASN A 96 -3.69 -10.32 -19.96
N ARG A 97 -3.69 -11.05 -18.84
CA ARG A 97 -3.12 -12.39 -18.74
C ARG A 97 -3.82 -13.42 -19.62
N LYS A 98 -5.08 -13.17 -20.00
CA LYS A 98 -5.88 -14.11 -20.78
C LYS A 98 -5.49 -14.15 -22.26
N ASP A 99 -5.21 -12.98 -22.84
CA ASP A 99 -4.99 -12.83 -24.28
C ASP A 99 -3.71 -12.04 -24.62
N ASP A 100 -2.89 -11.74 -23.60
CA ASP A 100 -1.65 -10.96 -23.65
C ASP A 100 -1.80 -9.59 -24.34
N LYS A 101 -3.03 -9.09 -24.50
CA LYS A 101 -3.28 -7.77 -25.09
C LYS A 101 -2.80 -6.68 -24.15
N TYR A 102 -2.13 -5.70 -24.73
CA TYR A 102 -1.61 -4.54 -24.01
C TYR A 102 -2.78 -3.62 -23.66
N VAL A 103 -3.00 -3.42 -22.36
CA VAL A 103 -4.02 -2.53 -21.81
C VAL A 103 -3.45 -1.13 -21.64
N TYR A 104 -2.29 -1.03 -21.00
CA TYR A 104 -1.54 0.22 -20.88
C TYR A 104 -0.10 0.04 -21.35
N ILE A 105 0.46 1.07 -21.96
CA ILE A 105 1.88 1.17 -22.29
C ILE A 105 2.46 2.39 -21.59
N ILE A 106 3.60 2.21 -20.92
CA ILE A 106 4.30 3.25 -20.17
C ILE A 106 5.73 3.27 -20.71
N SER A 107 6.06 4.34 -21.43
CA SER A 107 7.36 4.49 -22.09
C SER A 107 8.09 5.72 -21.56
N VAL A 108 9.39 5.58 -21.31
CA VAL A 108 10.26 6.68 -20.86
C VAL A 108 11.31 6.98 -21.92
N TYR A 109 11.38 8.23 -22.34
CA TYR A 109 12.42 8.76 -23.21
C TYR A 109 13.36 9.59 -22.35
N LYS A 110 14.55 9.06 -22.09
CA LYS A 110 15.58 9.72 -21.28
C LYS A 110 16.26 10.83 -22.08
N ASP A 111 16.41 11.99 -21.46
CA ASP A 111 17.20 13.11 -21.99
C ASP A 111 18.09 13.69 -20.86
N VAL A 112 19.10 14.49 -21.23
CA VAL A 112 20.03 15.15 -20.29
C VAL A 112 19.26 16.02 -19.30
N LEU A 113 18.38 16.88 -19.81
CA LEU A 113 17.67 17.87 -19.01
C LEU A 113 16.42 17.30 -18.31
N SER A 114 15.62 16.52 -19.04
CA SER A 114 14.34 16.01 -18.52
C SER A 114 13.86 14.79 -19.29
N ASP A 115 13.29 13.80 -18.61
CA ASP A 115 12.74 12.64 -19.29
C ASP A 115 11.31 12.93 -19.74
N THR A 116 10.91 12.36 -20.88
CA THR A 116 9.51 12.37 -21.31
C THR A 116 8.88 11.02 -20.98
N ILE A 117 7.81 11.02 -20.20
CA ILE A 117 7.06 9.82 -19.85
C ILE A 117 5.74 9.84 -20.62
N ASN A 118 5.51 8.79 -21.40
CA ASN A 118 4.31 8.60 -22.20
C ASN A 118 3.49 7.44 -21.63
N ILE A 119 2.19 7.67 -21.41
CA ILE A 119 1.26 6.67 -20.91
C ILE A 119 0.09 6.57 -21.89
N LEU A 120 -0.06 5.38 -22.48
CA LEU A 120 -1.09 5.06 -23.47
C LEU A 120 -2.07 4.06 -22.86
N ASP A 121 -3.35 4.39 -22.90
CA ASP A 121 -4.49 3.50 -22.68
C ASP A 121 -4.96 2.96 -24.03
N ASN A 122 -4.56 1.74 -24.36
CA ASN A 122 -4.93 1.09 -25.61
C ASN A 122 -6.41 0.74 -25.67
N LYS A 123 -7.06 0.52 -24.52
CA LYS A 123 -8.46 0.11 -24.48
C LYS A 123 -9.38 1.25 -24.90
N ASN A 124 -9.03 2.47 -24.49
CA ASN A 124 -9.82 3.66 -24.78
C ASN A 124 -9.21 4.55 -25.88
N ALA A 125 -8.07 4.15 -26.45
CA ALA A 125 -7.29 4.92 -27.44
C ALA A 125 -6.93 6.34 -26.93
N LYS A 126 -6.51 6.42 -25.66
CA LYS A 126 -6.18 7.69 -24.99
C LYS A 126 -4.74 7.68 -24.55
N HIS A 127 -4.10 8.84 -24.51
CA HIS A 127 -2.74 8.94 -24.00
C HIS A 127 -2.56 10.26 -23.25
N PHE A 128 -1.55 10.27 -22.39
CA PHE A 128 -1.01 11.51 -21.87
C PHE A 128 0.50 11.39 -21.72
N SER A 129 1.13 12.56 -21.72
CA SER A 129 2.58 12.69 -21.60
C SER A 129 2.91 13.72 -20.55
N PHE A 130 4.01 13.51 -19.84
CA PHE A 130 4.53 14.51 -18.93
C PHE A 130 6.05 14.48 -18.92
N ILE A 131 6.63 15.63 -18.62
CA ILE A 131 8.07 15.82 -18.54
C ILE A 131 8.49 15.78 -17.06
N SER A 132 9.41 14.89 -16.72
CA SER A 132 9.95 14.77 -15.36
C SER A 132 11.31 14.10 -15.38
N LYS A 133 12.20 14.48 -14.47
CA LYS A 133 13.46 13.76 -14.29
C LYS A 133 13.24 12.61 -13.31
N VAL A 134 13.33 11.37 -13.79
CA VAL A 134 13.13 10.18 -12.95
C VAL A 134 14.48 9.71 -12.42
N THR A 135 14.64 9.75 -11.08
CA THR A 135 15.94 9.70 -10.39
C THR A 135 16.44 8.31 -10.03
N ASP A 136 15.56 7.30 -9.91
CA ASP A 136 15.97 5.93 -9.55
C ASP A 136 15.81 4.96 -10.74
N SER A 137 16.95 4.50 -11.26
CA SER A 137 17.05 3.53 -12.37
C SER A 137 16.80 2.08 -11.94
N LYS A 138 16.92 1.74 -10.65
CA LYS A 138 16.74 0.36 -10.18
C LYS A 138 15.28 -0.08 -10.19
N ASN A 139 14.35 0.86 -10.08
CA ASN A 139 12.92 0.57 -10.13
C ASN A 139 12.13 1.70 -10.82
N LEU A 140 12.46 1.94 -12.10
CA LEU A 140 11.94 3.06 -12.89
C LEU A 140 10.41 3.17 -12.87
N ILE A 141 9.70 2.04 -12.96
CA ILE A 141 8.23 2.00 -12.98
C ILE A 141 7.61 2.46 -11.66
N LEU A 142 8.27 2.17 -10.53
CA LEU A 142 7.87 2.66 -9.22
C LEU A 142 8.05 4.17 -9.12
N SER A 143 9.21 4.68 -9.55
CA SER A 143 9.52 6.11 -9.56
C SER A 143 8.51 6.90 -10.41
N ILE A 144 8.11 6.36 -11.56
CA ILE A 144 7.03 6.92 -12.38
C ILE A 144 5.73 6.97 -11.58
N PHE A 145 5.35 5.85 -10.97
CA PHE A 145 4.11 5.78 -10.19
C PHE A 145 4.10 6.76 -9.01
N GLU A 146 5.21 6.90 -8.29
CA GLU A 146 5.37 7.85 -7.20
C GLU A 146 5.23 9.31 -7.65
N TYR A 147 5.81 9.64 -8.81
CA TYR A 147 5.66 10.95 -9.43
C TYR A 147 4.20 11.23 -9.80
N LEU A 148 3.53 10.28 -10.44
CA LEU A 148 2.13 10.40 -10.81
C LEU A 148 1.21 10.60 -9.60
N GLN A 149 1.50 9.89 -8.50
CA GLN A 149 0.80 10.10 -7.23
C GLN A 149 1.11 11.48 -6.61
N ASP A 150 2.35 11.98 -6.75
CA ASP A 150 2.74 13.30 -6.24
C ASP A 150 2.00 14.44 -6.96
N LYS A 151 1.92 14.31 -8.28
CA LYS A 151 1.37 15.34 -9.16
C LYS A 151 -0.06 15.06 -9.56
N GLU A 152 -0.76 14.13 -8.90
CA GLU A 152 -2.11 13.68 -9.25
C GLU A 152 -3.05 14.87 -9.51
N GLU A 153 -3.18 15.80 -8.56
CA GLU A 153 -4.08 16.95 -8.66
C GLU A 153 -3.71 17.92 -9.79
N GLN A 154 -2.41 18.04 -10.10
CA GLN A 154 -1.92 18.91 -11.18
C GLN A 154 -2.12 18.24 -12.55
N LEU A 155 -1.79 16.96 -12.65
CA LEU A 155 -1.90 16.17 -13.87
C LEU A 155 -3.36 15.99 -14.28
N LYS A 156 -4.27 15.71 -13.33
CA LYS A 156 -5.71 15.58 -13.59
C LYS A 156 -6.32 16.81 -14.28
N LYS A 157 -5.79 18.01 -14.03
CA LYS A 157 -6.28 19.24 -14.68
C LYS A 157 -5.92 19.33 -16.17
N ASN A 158 -4.81 18.71 -16.54
CA ASN A 158 -4.22 18.81 -17.88
C ASN A 158 -4.51 17.58 -18.75
N ILE A 159 -4.92 16.48 -18.11
CA ILE A 159 -5.26 15.23 -18.79
C ILE A 159 -6.77 15.22 -19.03
N LEU A 160 -7.17 15.60 -20.23
CA LEU A 160 -8.55 15.47 -20.68
C LEU A 160 -8.79 14.02 -21.12
N ASP A 161 -9.95 13.49 -20.74
CA ASP A 161 -10.49 12.19 -21.15
C ASP A 161 -9.78 10.91 -20.67
N PHE A 162 -8.56 10.92 -20.14
CA PHE A 162 -7.94 9.69 -19.60
C PHE A 162 -8.45 9.34 -18.19
N ASP A 163 -8.80 8.08 -17.94
CA ASP A 163 -9.21 7.61 -16.61
C ASP A 163 -7.98 7.40 -15.71
N PHE A 164 -7.45 8.51 -15.20
CA PHE A 164 -6.22 8.55 -14.41
C PHE A 164 -6.36 7.79 -13.08
N GLU A 165 -7.54 7.81 -12.48
CA GLU A 165 -7.80 7.11 -11.22
C GLU A 165 -7.81 5.60 -11.41
N ALA A 166 -8.49 5.09 -12.46
CA ALA A 166 -8.46 3.67 -12.77
C ALA A 166 -7.05 3.18 -13.13
N PHE A 167 -6.28 4.00 -13.86
CA PHE A 167 -4.89 3.70 -14.16
C PHE A 167 -4.03 3.62 -12.90
N LEU A 168 -4.09 4.63 -12.02
CA LEU A 168 -3.35 4.64 -10.76
C LEU A 168 -3.73 3.46 -9.87
N LEU A 169 -5.03 3.14 -9.77
CA LEU A 169 -5.48 1.97 -9.03
C LEU A 169 -4.87 0.69 -9.61
N THR A 170 -4.94 0.51 -10.93
CA THR A 170 -4.39 -0.66 -11.61
C THR A 170 -2.88 -0.78 -11.37
N MET A 171 -2.13 0.30 -11.55
CA MET A 171 -0.69 0.37 -11.26
C MET A 171 -0.39 0.00 -9.80
N SER A 172 -1.10 0.59 -8.85
CA SER A 172 -0.87 0.35 -7.42
C SER A 172 -1.01 -1.12 -7.02
N VAL A 173 -1.97 -1.82 -7.64
CA VAL A 173 -2.25 -3.22 -7.39
C VAL A 173 -1.13 -4.08 -7.99
N LEU A 174 -0.80 -3.85 -9.26
CA LEU A 174 0.14 -4.69 -10.01
C LEU A 174 1.61 -4.45 -9.65
N LEU A 175 1.97 -3.24 -9.23
CA LEU A 175 3.34 -2.92 -8.80
C LEU A 175 3.83 -3.84 -7.68
N SER A 176 2.94 -4.20 -6.75
CA SER A 176 3.28 -5.08 -5.63
C SER A 176 3.73 -6.49 -6.07
N GLU A 177 3.20 -6.97 -7.20
CA GLU A 177 3.63 -8.23 -7.82
C GLU A 177 4.92 -8.03 -8.61
N TYR A 178 5.05 -6.90 -9.32
CA TYR A 178 6.15 -6.63 -10.23
C TYR A 178 7.47 -6.31 -9.54
N THR A 179 7.48 -5.50 -8.48
CA THR A 179 8.71 -4.95 -7.87
C THR A 179 9.41 -5.90 -6.88
N ASN A 180 9.14 -7.21 -6.99
CA ASN A 180 9.41 -8.22 -5.97
C ASN A 180 8.65 -7.95 -4.66
N ASN A 181 8.12 -9.02 -4.05
CA ASN A 181 7.35 -9.01 -2.79
C ASN A 181 8.07 -8.40 -1.56
N LYS A 182 9.23 -7.77 -1.69
CA LYS A 182 9.96 -7.09 -0.61
C LYS A 182 9.75 -5.57 -0.59
N ASP A 183 9.16 -4.98 -1.62
CA ASP A 183 8.95 -3.54 -1.67
C ASP A 183 7.77 -3.11 -0.79
N VAL A 184 8.11 -2.49 0.34
CA VAL A 184 7.17 -2.05 1.37
C VAL A 184 6.23 -0.97 0.82
N TYR A 185 6.68 -0.13 -0.11
CA TYR A 185 5.90 1.00 -0.58
C TYR A 185 4.74 0.57 -1.49
N GLY A 186 4.99 -0.35 -2.42
CA GLY A 186 3.93 -0.96 -3.25
C GLY A 186 2.84 -1.63 -2.40
N LYS A 187 3.22 -2.32 -1.32
CA LYS A 187 2.27 -2.94 -0.39
C LYS A 187 1.46 -1.92 0.41
N ILE A 188 2.08 -0.82 0.86
CA ILE A 188 1.39 0.27 1.56
C ILE A 188 0.37 0.92 0.62
N ASN A 189 0.73 1.19 -0.63
CA ASN A 189 -0.19 1.78 -1.60
C ASN A 189 -1.38 0.85 -1.91
N LYS A 190 -1.12 -0.43 -2.15
CA LYS A 190 -2.19 -1.43 -2.32
C LYS A 190 -3.14 -1.42 -1.11
N PHE A 191 -2.59 -1.40 0.11
CA PHE A 191 -3.37 -1.32 1.34
C PHE A 191 -4.17 -0.01 1.45
N LYS A 192 -3.58 1.15 1.12
CA LYS A 192 -4.24 2.45 1.09
C LYS A 192 -5.47 2.43 0.19
N PHE A 193 -5.31 2.07 -1.08
CA PHE A 193 -6.41 2.09 -2.03
C PHE A 193 -7.50 1.08 -1.68
N TYR A 194 -7.11 -0.10 -1.21
CA TYR A 194 -8.06 -1.09 -0.68
C TYR A 194 -8.87 -0.53 0.49
N THR A 195 -8.21 0.11 1.46
CA THR A 195 -8.85 0.70 2.63
C THR A 195 -9.82 1.82 2.24
N ILE A 196 -9.39 2.71 1.35
CA ILE A 196 -10.24 3.79 0.80
C ILE A 196 -11.47 3.20 0.10
N SER A 197 -11.32 2.12 -0.68
CA SER A 197 -12.45 1.51 -1.39
C SER A 197 -13.48 0.84 -0.49
N LYS A 198 -13.09 0.49 0.75
CA LYS A 198 -13.95 -0.18 1.72
C LYS A 198 -14.61 0.76 2.72
N LEU A 199 -14.00 1.91 2.98
CA LEU A 199 -14.50 2.90 3.91
C LEU A 199 -15.43 3.89 3.19
N ASN A 200 -16.47 4.35 3.88
CA ASN A 200 -17.33 5.40 3.35
C ASN A 200 -16.60 6.74 3.35
N ASP A 201 -16.95 7.63 2.43
CA ASP A 201 -16.50 9.02 2.49
C ASP A 201 -16.96 9.69 3.81
N ASN A 202 -16.10 10.55 4.34
CA ASN A 202 -16.22 11.20 5.66
C ASN A 202 -16.13 10.26 6.87
N SER A 203 -15.72 9.01 6.68
CA SER A 203 -15.49 8.09 7.81
C SER A 203 -14.23 8.44 8.59
N PHE A 204 -14.28 8.18 9.90
CA PHE A 204 -13.09 8.18 10.73
C PHE A 204 -12.10 7.12 10.23
N LEU A 205 -10.84 7.49 10.12
CA LEU A 205 -9.76 6.64 9.64
C LEU A 205 -8.90 6.12 10.79
N CYS A 206 -8.37 7.00 11.64
CA CYS A 206 -7.58 6.64 12.81
C CYS A 206 -7.26 7.85 13.68
N ASN A 207 -6.65 7.62 14.84
CA ASN A 207 -6.04 8.63 15.69
C ASN A 207 -4.78 8.05 16.35
N SER A 208 -4.11 8.86 17.19
CA SER A 208 -2.89 8.45 17.92
C SER A 208 -1.75 7.95 17.02
N VAL A 209 -1.58 8.60 15.86
CA VAL A 209 -0.48 8.31 14.93
C VAL A 209 0.81 8.95 15.43
N LYS A 210 1.89 8.16 15.58
CA LYS A 210 3.19 8.65 16.08
C LYS A 210 3.67 9.89 15.31
N GLY A 211 4.00 10.95 16.04
CA GLY A 211 4.50 12.21 15.48
C GLY A 211 3.40 13.07 14.83
N PHE A 212 2.14 12.83 15.17
CA PHE A 212 1.06 13.80 15.15
C PHE A 212 0.59 14.03 16.58
N PHE A 213 -0.25 15.04 16.83
CA PHE A 213 -0.88 15.17 18.14
C PHE A 213 -1.74 13.93 18.42
N PRO A 214 -1.62 13.28 19.58
CA PRO A 214 -2.27 12.00 19.85
C PRO A 214 -3.80 12.04 19.78
N GLU A 215 -4.38 13.21 20.08
CA GLU A 215 -5.82 13.49 19.99
C GLU A 215 -6.30 13.85 18.57
N THR A 216 -5.37 14.00 17.62
CA THR A 216 -5.75 14.26 16.22
C THR A 216 -6.54 13.09 15.68
N ARG A 217 -7.76 13.36 15.26
CA ARG A 217 -8.61 12.42 14.53
C ARG A 217 -8.36 12.64 13.04
N PHE A 218 -8.10 11.56 12.34
CA PHE A 218 -7.98 11.55 10.89
C PHE A 218 -9.23 10.94 10.30
N SER A 219 -9.78 11.56 9.25
CA SER A 219 -10.92 11.05 8.50
C SER A 219 -10.61 11.02 7.01
N LEU A 220 -11.30 10.15 6.28
CA LEU A 220 -11.24 10.12 4.81
C LEU A 220 -12.27 11.07 4.23
N ASN A 221 -11.91 11.88 3.25
CA ASN A 221 -12.83 12.69 2.46
C ASN A 221 -12.36 12.67 1.01
N LYS A 222 -13.19 12.10 0.12
CA LYS A 222 -12.89 11.96 -1.31
C LYS A 222 -11.52 11.32 -1.54
N GLY A 223 -11.24 10.25 -0.80
CA GLY A 223 -9.96 9.51 -0.89
C GLY A 223 -8.72 10.21 -0.31
N LYS A 224 -8.85 11.41 0.27
CA LYS A 224 -7.75 12.12 0.96
C LYS A 224 -7.98 12.11 2.48
N ILE A 225 -6.89 12.19 3.26
CA ILE A 225 -6.98 12.25 4.72
C ILE A 225 -7.14 13.72 5.16
N ILE A 226 -8.13 13.99 6.02
CA ILE A 226 -8.32 15.26 6.72
C ILE A 226 -7.93 15.09 8.18
N SER A 227 -7.26 16.09 8.73
CA SER A 227 -6.95 16.17 10.17
C SER A 227 -7.97 17.01 10.92
N SER A 228 -8.44 16.53 12.08
CA SER A 228 -9.31 17.32 12.98
C SER A 228 -8.59 18.52 13.58
N PHE A 229 -7.25 18.47 13.65
CA PHE A 229 -6.44 19.55 14.22
C PHE A 229 -6.35 20.74 13.26
N SER A 230 -5.96 20.52 12.01
CA SER A 230 -5.83 21.60 11.02
C SER A 230 -7.12 21.86 10.24
N LYS A 231 -8.08 20.93 10.28
CA LYS A 231 -9.28 20.89 9.41
C LYS A 231 -8.97 20.87 7.90
N ASN A 232 -7.70 20.66 7.54
CA ASN A 232 -7.23 20.64 6.17
C ASN A 232 -6.91 19.22 5.72
N LYS A 233 -6.91 19.03 4.40
CA LYS A 233 -6.32 17.84 3.78
C LYS A 233 -4.83 17.80 4.13
N LEU A 234 -4.35 16.63 4.51
CA LEU A 234 -2.93 16.43 4.77
C LEU A 234 -2.12 16.52 3.48
N ASP A 235 -0.89 17.00 3.61
CA ASP A 235 0.08 16.86 2.54
C ASP A 235 0.48 15.38 2.35
N LYS A 236 1.10 15.07 1.23
CA LYS A 236 1.46 13.69 0.87
C LYS A 236 2.42 13.04 1.87
N VAL A 237 3.35 13.81 2.46
CA VAL A 237 4.34 13.27 3.41
C VAL A 237 3.64 12.84 4.69
N GLN A 238 2.74 13.69 5.20
CA GLN A 238 1.88 13.41 6.34
C GLN A 238 0.93 12.24 6.05
N GLU A 239 0.31 12.22 4.86
CA GLU A 239 -0.59 11.16 4.44
C GLU A 239 0.13 9.81 4.37
N ASN A 240 1.31 9.76 3.75
CA ASN A 240 2.14 8.56 3.66
C ASN A 240 2.57 8.06 5.03
N LYS A 241 2.84 8.96 5.98
CA LYS A 241 3.17 8.59 7.36
C LYS A 241 2.00 7.88 8.05
N ILE A 242 0.77 8.34 7.84
CA ILE A 242 -0.44 7.70 8.37
C ILE A 242 -0.68 6.35 7.68
N TRP A 243 -0.60 6.28 6.36
CA TRP A 243 -0.79 5.02 5.64
C TRP A 243 0.25 3.96 6.01
N LYS A 244 1.51 4.38 6.18
CA LYS A 244 2.57 3.51 6.70
C LYS A 244 2.25 3.02 8.11
N PHE A 245 1.79 3.89 9.00
CA PHE A 245 1.38 3.51 10.34
C PHE A 245 0.24 2.49 10.33
N LEU A 246 -0.84 2.75 9.58
CA LEU A 246 -1.99 1.86 9.45
C LEU A 246 -1.65 0.53 8.78
N TYR A 247 -0.72 0.52 7.84
CA TYR A 247 -0.27 -0.72 7.20
C TYR A 247 0.31 -1.72 8.21
N TYR A 248 1.04 -1.22 9.20
CA TYR A 248 1.63 -2.02 10.29
C TYR A 248 0.68 -2.20 11.48
N ASN A 249 -0.41 -1.43 11.56
CA ASN A 249 -1.41 -1.46 12.64
C ASN A 249 -2.82 -1.54 12.03
N ARG A 250 -3.09 -2.60 11.25
CA ARG A 250 -4.31 -2.71 10.44
C ARG A 250 -5.58 -2.78 11.28
N ASP A 251 -5.45 -3.25 12.51
CA ASP A 251 -6.46 -3.26 13.55
C ASP A 251 -6.89 -1.86 13.99
N ARG A 252 -6.10 -0.81 13.73
CA ARG A 252 -6.44 0.59 14.06
C ARG A 252 -7.25 1.31 12.96
N VAL A 253 -7.52 0.66 11.83
CA VAL A 253 -8.28 1.27 10.73
C VAL A 253 -9.76 1.39 11.09
N GLY A 254 -10.27 2.63 11.11
CA GLY A 254 -11.68 2.93 11.40
C GLY A 254 -12.07 2.75 12.87
N ILE A 255 -11.11 2.49 13.76
CA ILE A 255 -11.34 2.25 15.19
C ILE A 255 -10.72 3.38 15.99
N GLU A 256 -11.54 4.06 16.79
CA GLU A 256 -11.06 5.13 17.66
C GLU A 256 -10.31 4.57 18.86
N HIS A 257 -9.08 5.01 19.06
CA HIS A 257 -8.24 4.59 20.16
C HIS A 257 -8.10 5.71 21.19
N LYS A 258 -8.28 5.41 22.47
CA LYS A 258 -8.00 6.40 23.51
C LYS A 258 -6.47 6.52 23.66
N PRO A 259 -5.86 7.72 23.50
CA PRO A 259 -4.42 7.86 23.62
C PRO A 259 -3.91 7.38 24.97
N THR A 260 -2.86 6.56 24.96
CA THR A 260 -2.14 6.16 26.18
C THR A 260 -1.35 7.33 26.75
N LEU A 261 -1.00 7.30 28.04
CA LEU A 261 -0.10 8.30 28.64
C LEU A 261 1.21 8.39 27.88
N TRP A 262 1.74 7.24 27.45
CA TRP A 262 2.95 7.17 26.65
C TRP A 262 2.80 7.95 25.35
N GLU A 263 1.72 7.71 24.60
CA GLU A 263 1.44 8.43 23.34
C GLU A 263 1.23 9.93 23.58
N LEU A 264 0.63 10.32 24.71
CA LEU A 264 0.37 11.72 25.08
C LEU A 264 1.65 12.52 25.39
N PHE A 265 2.59 11.93 26.12
CA PHE A 265 3.64 12.71 26.80
C PHE A 265 5.07 12.40 26.33
N VAL A 266 5.34 11.20 25.81
CA VAL A 266 6.71 10.80 25.46
C VAL A 266 7.21 11.54 24.21
N ASN A 267 8.47 12.00 24.26
CA ASN A 267 9.12 12.98 23.38
C ASN A 267 8.68 14.44 23.55
N GLY A 268 7.73 14.74 24.43
CA GLY A 268 7.53 16.12 24.90
C GLY A 268 8.76 16.61 25.65
N ARG A 269 9.03 17.92 25.63
CA ARG A 269 10.11 18.54 26.41
C ARG A 269 9.51 19.23 27.64
N ILE A 270 10.14 19.03 28.78
CA ILE A 270 9.77 19.66 30.06
C ILE A 270 10.98 20.33 30.70
N HIS A 271 10.73 21.30 31.59
CA HIS A 271 11.82 21.94 32.32
C HIS A 271 12.26 21.03 33.45
N VAL A 272 13.56 20.82 33.54
CA VAL A 272 14.20 20.06 34.61
C VAL A 272 15.30 20.95 35.17
N SER A 273 15.27 21.17 36.48
CA SER A 273 16.38 21.80 37.19
C SER A 273 17.46 20.75 37.43
N GLN A 274 18.63 20.98 36.87
CA GLN A 274 19.83 20.16 37.10
C GLN A 274 20.96 21.10 37.54
N ASP A 275 21.57 20.80 38.69
CA ASP A 275 22.69 21.57 39.25
C ASP A 275 22.43 23.09 39.35
N GLY A 276 21.18 23.47 39.61
CA GLY A 276 20.76 24.88 39.74
C GLY A 276 20.42 25.60 38.43
N PHE A 277 20.55 24.92 37.28
CA PHE A 277 20.16 25.45 35.96
C PHE A 277 18.89 24.77 35.44
N GLU A 278 17.96 25.56 34.91
CA GLU A 278 16.81 25.00 34.19
C GLU A 278 17.18 24.64 32.76
N THR A 279 16.93 23.39 32.38
CA THR A 279 17.13 22.90 31.02
C THR A 279 15.91 22.13 30.53
N LYS A 280 15.71 22.11 29.21
CA LYS A 280 14.58 21.40 28.57
C LYS A 280 15.02 20.00 28.19
N MET A 281 14.42 18.98 28.81
CA MET A 281 14.75 17.58 28.53
C MET A 281 13.60 16.83 27.88
N PRO A 282 13.86 15.89 26.94
CA PRO A 282 12.85 15.04 26.36
C PRO A 282 12.39 13.96 27.35
N ILE A 283 11.07 13.82 27.48
CA ILE A 283 10.44 12.72 28.20
C ILE A 283 10.67 11.42 27.43
N CYS A 284 11.17 10.40 28.13
CA CYS A 284 11.46 9.08 27.57
C CYS A 284 10.52 7.99 28.08
N ASP A 285 9.93 8.17 29.26
CA ASP A 285 8.92 7.26 29.81
C ASP A 285 7.97 8.01 30.76
N VAL A 286 6.74 7.51 30.87
CA VAL A 286 5.74 8.00 31.81
C VAL A 286 4.99 6.84 32.45
N LYS A 287 4.83 6.90 33.77
CA LYS A 287 4.13 5.86 34.54
C LYS A 287 3.03 6.48 35.39
N TRP A 288 1.87 5.85 35.41
CA TRP A 288 0.80 6.21 36.31
C TRP A 288 1.09 5.63 37.70
N ASN A 289 1.06 6.48 38.73
CA ASN A 289 1.15 6.08 40.13
C ASN A 289 0.09 6.82 40.93
N SER A 290 -0.98 6.10 41.32
CA SER A 290 -1.98 6.55 42.30
C SER A 290 -2.51 7.97 42.09
N GLY A 291 -2.86 8.34 40.86
CA GLY A 291 -3.42 9.67 40.53
C GLY A 291 -2.44 10.63 39.88
N ASN A 292 -1.14 10.35 39.96
CA ASN A 292 -0.09 11.20 39.40
C ASN A 292 0.74 10.46 38.35
N ILE A 293 1.43 11.24 37.50
CA ILE A 293 2.33 10.77 36.46
C ILE A 293 3.77 10.94 36.94
N ILE A 294 4.51 9.84 36.97
CA ILE A 294 5.97 9.84 37.16
C ILE A 294 6.59 9.95 35.77
N VAL A 295 7.49 10.90 35.61
CA VAL A 295 8.14 11.20 34.33
C VAL A 295 9.61 10.81 34.39
N THR A 296 10.09 10.10 33.37
CA THR A 296 11.51 9.83 33.17
C THR A 296 12.01 10.61 31.97
N VAL A 297 13.09 11.35 32.15
CA VAL A 297 13.75 12.15 31.11
C VAL A 297 15.09 11.54 30.72
N PHE A 298 15.62 11.91 29.55
CA PHE A 298 16.99 11.56 29.15
C PHE A 298 17.85 12.82 29.11
N ASN A 299 18.93 12.82 29.89
CA ASN A 299 19.80 13.99 30.03
C ASN A 299 20.97 14.01 29.03
N GLY A 300 21.05 13.04 28.12
CA GLY A 300 22.17 12.86 27.17
C GLY A 300 23.01 11.63 27.46
N ASP A 301 23.10 11.22 28.73
CA ASP A 301 23.91 10.08 29.18
C ASP A 301 23.05 8.95 29.77
N GLN A 302 22.06 9.29 30.60
CA GLN A 302 21.24 8.32 31.32
C GLN A 302 19.77 8.73 31.37
N LYS A 303 18.91 7.73 31.61
CA LYS A 303 17.48 7.94 31.86
C LYS A 303 17.29 8.22 33.35
N VAL A 304 16.78 9.39 33.69
CA VAL A 304 16.58 9.84 35.06
C VAL A 304 15.09 9.99 35.33
N SER A 305 14.59 9.29 36.35
CA SER A 305 13.23 9.52 36.84
C SER A 305 13.22 10.80 37.65
N LEU A 306 12.29 11.70 37.35
CA LEU A 306 12.11 12.91 38.13
C LEU A 306 11.52 12.57 39.50
N ASN A 307 12.02 13.24 40.54
CA ASN A 307 11.47 13.12 41.90
C ASN A 307 10.11 13.82 42.05
N ARG A 308 9.77 14.72 41.12
CA ARG A 308 8.46 15.36 41.03
C ARG A 308 7.50 14.48 40.25
N THR A 309 6.26 14.40 40.73
CA THR A 309 5.14 13.84 39.98
C THR A 309 4.24 14.94 39.44
N PHE A 310 3.50 14.65 38.37
CA PHE A 310 2.66 15.62 37.68
C PHE A 310 1.22 15.14 37.62
N SER A 311 0.25 16.04 37.74
CA SER A 311 -1.08 15.74 37.22
C SER A 311 -1.05 15.67 35.69
N LYS A 312 -2.10 15.08 35.08
CA LYS A 312 -2.20 15.02 33.61
C LYS A 312 -2.19 16.41 32.98
N ASP A 313 -2.93 17.34 33.56
CA ASP A 313 -3.11 18.70 33.01
C ASP A 313 -1.86 19.55 33.23
N GLU A 314 -1.18 19.40 34.36
CA GLU A 314 0.11 20.05 34.62
C GLU A 314 1.17 19.63 33.61
N LEU A 315 1.34 18.32 33.40
CA LEU A 315 2.32 17.81 32.45
C LEU A 315 2.01 18.26 31.02
N TRP A 316 0.72 18.32 30.68
CA TRP A 316 0.28 18.77 29.37
C TRP A 316 0.56 20.27 29.14
N ALA A 317 0.24 21.10 30.13
CA ALA A 317 0.53 22.54 30.11
C ALA A 317 2.03 22.80 29.97
N GLU A 318 2.86 22.04 30.68
CA GLU A 318 4.31 22.18 30.64
C GLU A 318 4.90 21.80 29.27
N ILE A 319 4.39 20.75 28.62
CA ILE A 319 4.82 20.39 27.25
C ILE A 319 4.36 21.43 26.24
N LEU A 320 3.15 21.97 26.37
CA LEU A 320 2.63 23.00 25.45
C LEU A 320 3.40 24.31 25.55
N GLY A 321 3.73 24.76 26.76
CA GLY A 321 4.56 25.96 26.97
C GLY A 321 6.00 25.82 26.48
N ASN A 322 6.42 24.60 26.12
CA ASN A 322 7.77 24.27 25.69
C ASN A 322 7.94 23.99 24.20
N ARG A 323 6.87 24.15 23.42
CA ARG A 323 6.88 23.96 21.97
C ARG A 323 7.41 25.16 21.20
#